data_AF-A0A814SDE7-F1
#
_entry.id   AF-A0A814SDE7-F1
#
_cell.length_a   1.000
_cell.length_b   1.000
_cell.length_c   1.000
_cell.angle_alpha   90.00
_cell.angle_beta   90.00
_cell.angle_gamma   90.00
#
_symmetry.space_group_name_H-M   'P 1'
#
loop_
_entity.id
_entity.type
_entity.pdbx_description
1 polymer ?
#
loop_
_entity_poly.entity_id
_entity_poly.type
_entity_poly.pdbx_seq_one_letter_code
_entity_poly.pdbx_strand_id
1 'polypeptide(L)'
;VVEYLSDSNELAALDVLVFIREIIHKFVNLKDLILQKLLEIFSSIKSVKILRGTLWILGEYCENVEDIQNLITQVRQSLGDIPIVDDELKRAA
;
A
#
# COMPACT_ATOMS: atom_id res chain seq x y z
N VAL A 1 3.73 14.37 2.40
CA VAL A 1 4.67 13.35 2.94
C VAL A 1 4.37 11.97 2.37
N VAL A 2 3.16 11.44 2.56
CA VAL A 2 2.76 10.13 2.00
C VAL A 2 2.94 10.04 0.48
N GLU A 3 2.66 11.11 -0.27
CA GLU A 3 2.87 11.19 -1.72
C GLU A 3 4.31 10.91 -2.19
N TYR A 4 5.32 11.15 -1.32
CA TYR A 4 6.72 10.84 -1.62
C TYR A 4 7.00 9.34 -1.69
N LEU A 5 6.09 8.48 -1.21
CA LEU A 5 6.20 7.03 -1.36
C LEU A 5 6.01 6.56 -2.81
N SER A 6 5.43 7.39 -3.66
CA SER A 6 5.32 7.13 -5.11
C SER A 6 6.49 7.68 -5.91
N ASP A 7 7.44 8.37 -5.26
CA ASP A 7 8.63 8.96 -5.89
C ASP A 7 9.70 7.90 -6.17
N SER A 8 10.61 8.20 -7.10
CA SER A 8 11.66 7.30 -7.57
C SER A 8 12.84 7.17 -6.59
N ASN A 9 12.91 8.03 -5.57
CA ASN A 9 13.98 8.01 -4.56
C ASN A 9 13.65 7.02 -3.43
N GLU A 10 14.10 5.77 -3.60
CA GLU A 10 13.84 4.67 -2.68
C GLU A 10 14.31 4.91 -1.24
N LEU A 11 15.45 5.58 -1.04
CA LEU A 11 15.98 5.86 0.31
C LEU A 11 15.07 6.82 1.07
N ALA A 12 14.65 7.91 0.42
CA ALA A 12 13.74 8.88 1.01
C ALA A 12 12.37 8.25 1.31
N ALA A 13 11.85 7.42 0.40
CA ALA A 13 10.59 6.72 0.61
C ALA A 13 10.65 5.74 1.82
N LEU A 14 11.80 5.08 2.03
CA LEU A 14 12.00 4.20 3.18
C LEU A 14 11.99 4.98 4.49
N ASP A 15 12.68 6.13 4.55
CA ASP A 15 12.67 7.00 5.72
C ASP A 15 11.25 7.50 6.02
N VAL A 16 10.48 7.85 4.98
CA VAL A 16 9.08 8.22 5.11
C VAL A 16 8.22 7.08 5.68
N LEU A 17 8.44 5.83 5.26
CA LEU A 17 7.72 4.68 5.83
C LEU A 17 8.00 4.48 7.32
N VAL A 18 9.26 4.58 7.72
CA VAL A 18 9.65 4.48 9.14
C VAL A 18 8.98 5.60 9.93
N PHE A 19 9.01 6.82 9.41
CA PHE A 19 8.38 7.98 10.04
C PHE A 19 6.85 7.81 10.17
N ILE A 20 6.18 7.33 9.13
CA ILE A 20 4.74 7.05 9.15
C ILE A 20 4.40 6.03 10.24
N ARG A 21 5.18 4.95 10.35
CA ARG A 21 5.00 3.94 11.40
C ARG A 21 5.15 4.54 12.80
N GLU A 22 6.08 5.45 13.01
CA GLU A 22 6.22 6.14 14.30
C GLU A 22 5.03 7.07 14.59
N ILE A 23 4.53 7.79 13.59
CA ILE A 23 3.38 8.69 13.74
C ILE A 23 2.13 7.90 14.13
N ILE A 24 1.86 6.77 13.46
CA ILE A 24 0.67 5.96 13.76
C ILE A 24 0.65 5.51 15.22
N HIS A 25 1.82 5.14 15.78
CA HIS A 25 1.91 4.78 17.20
C HIS A 25 1.76 5.98 18.15
N LYS A 26 2.29 7.15 17.76
CA LYS A 26 2.27 8.35 18.62
C LYS A 26 0.93 9.09 18.58
N PHE A 27 0.23 9.04 17.45
CA PHE A 27 -0.96 9.84 17.17
C PHE A 27 -2.11 8.95 16.68
N VAL A 28 -2.77 8.26 17.62
CA VAL A 28 -3.89 7.34 17.33
C VAL A 28 -5.03 8.04 16.57
N ASN A 29 -5.27 9.32 16.85
CA ASN A 29 -6.28 10.13 16.18
C ASN A 29 -5.97 10.45 14.71
N LEU A 30 -4.72 10.32 14.28
CA LEU A 30 -4.30 10.51 12.89
C LEU A 30 -4.16 9.19 12.13
N LYS A 31 -4.25 8.04 12.83
CA LYS A 31 -4.09 6.70 12.25
C LYS A 31 -4.98 6.53 11.02
N ASP A 32 -6.29 6.72 11.18
CA ASP A 32 -7.26 6.44 10.12
C ASP A 32 -7.02 7.31 8.88
N LEU A 33 -6.73 8.60 9.08
CA LEU A 33 -6.40 9.51 7.99
C LEU A 33 -5.14 9.08 7.22
N ILE A 34 -4.12 8.58 7.93
CA ILE A 34 -2.88 8.11 7.33
C ILE A 34 -3.13 6.81 6.55
N LEU A 35 -3.89 5.87 7.11
CA LEU A 35 -4.23 4.61 6.45
C LEU A 35 -5.02 4.85 5.17
N GLN A 36 -6.01 5.74 5.19
CA GLN A 36 -6.75 6.13 3.99
C GLN A 36 -5.81 6.69 2.91
N LYS A 37 -4.91 7.60 3.27
CA LYS A 37 -3.91 8.13 2.33
C LYS A 37 -2.96 7.06 1.79
N LEU A 38 -2.56 6.09 2.61
CA LEU A 38 -1.71 4.98 2.17
C LEU A 38 -2.45 4.05 1.20
N LEU A 39 -3.75 3.81 1.42
CA LEU A 39 -4.58 3.05 0.49
C LEU A 39 -4.72 3.76 -0.86
N GLU A 40 -4.93 5.08 -0.86
CA GLU A 40 -5.05 5.89 -2.09
C GLU A 40 -3.81 5.77 -2.99
N ILE A 41 -2.62 5.79 -2.39
CA ILE A 41 -1.35 5.74 -3.15
C ILE A 41 -0.82 4.33 -3.36
N PHE A 42 -1.45 3.29 -2.80
CA PHE A 42 -0.90 1.94 -2.79
C PHE A 42 -0.58 1.43 -4.20
N SER A 43 -1.49 1.67 -5.15
CA SER A 43 -1.36 1.24 -6.55
C SER A 43 -0.34 2.05 -7.36
N SER A 44 0.08 3.24 -6.90
CA SER A 44 1.09 4.06 -7.59
C SER A 44 2.53 3.75 -7.15
N ILE A 45 2.72 2.93 -6.10
CA ILE A 45 4.04 2.56 -5.59
C ILE A 45 4.72 1.56 -6.54
N LYS A 46 5.84 1.97 -7.15
CA LYS A 46 6.61 1.14 -8.08
C LYS A 46 7.72 0.32 -7.44
N SER A 47 8.29 0.80 -6.32
CA SER A 47 9.38 0.07 -5.64
C SER A 47 8.80 -1.05 -4.80
N VAL A 48 9.24 -2.28 -5.06
CA VAL A 48 8.81 -3.49 -4.33
C VAL A 48 9.12 -3.40 -2.84
N LYS A 49 10.24 -2.76 -2.46
CA LYS A 49 10.61 -2.60 -1.04
C LYS A 49 9.63 -1.68 -0.32
N ILE A 50 9.24 -0.58 -0.97
CA ILE A 50 8.29 0.39 -0.44
C ILE A 50 6.88 -0.20 -0.42
N LEU A 51 6.49 -0.93 -1.47
CA LEU A 51 5.21 -1.62 -1.55
C LEU A 51 5.06 -2.62 -0.41
N ARG A 52 6.10 -3.44 -0.15
CA ARG A 52 6.11 -4.39 0.96
C ARG A 52 5.97 -3.71 2.31
N GLY A 53 6.71 -2.61 2.53
CA GLY A 53 6.63 -1.86 3.79
C GLY A 53 5.25 -1.24 3.99
N THR A 54 4.68 -0.66 2.92
CA THR A 54 3.32 -0.09 2.94
C THR A 54 2.26 -1.16 3.21
N LEU A 55 2.36 -2.31 2.54
CA LEU A 55 1.46 -3.44 2.74
C LEU A 55 1.51 -3.96 4.18
N TRP A 56 2.70 -4.02 4.79
CA TRP A 56 2.83 -4.43 6.19
C TRP A 56 2.13 -3.45 7.14
N ILE A 57 2.30 -2.13 6.93
CA ILE A 57 1.62 -1.10 7.74
C ILE A 57 0.10 -1.25 7.60
N LEU A 58 -0.41 -1.31 6.36
CA LEU A 58 -1.85 -1.46 6.12
C LEU A 58 -2.40 -2.75 6.74
N GLY A 59 -1.69 -3.87 6.61
CA GLY A 59 -2.11 -5.15 7.20
C GLY A 59 -2.09 -5.16 8.73
N GLU A 60 -1.21 -4.39 9.37
CA GLU A 60 -1.10 -4.30 10.83
C GLU A 60 -2.20 -3.41 11.44
N TYR A 61 -2.54 -2.30 10.79
CA TYR A 61 -3.37 -1.25 11.40
C TYR A 61 -4.79 -1.11 10.83
N CYS A 62 -5.11 -1.75 9.69
CA CYS A 62 -6.49 -1.82 9.20
C CYS A 62 -7.31 -2.76 10.09
N GLU A 63 -8.12 -2.19 10.99
CA GLU A 63 -8.94 -2.94 11.96
C GLU A 63 -10.42 -3.02 11.54
N ASN A 64 -10.91 -2.07 10.76
CA ASN A 64 -12.30 -2.03 10.33
C ASN A 64 -12.49 -2.84 9.03
N VAL A 65 -13.71 -3.35 8.84
CA VAL A 65 -14.04 -4.23 7.70
C VAL A 65 -13.88 -3.51 6.37
N GLU A 66 -14.19 -2.21 6.34
CA GLU A 66 -14.12 -1.38 5.13
C GLU A 66 -12.68 -1.22 4.61
N ASP A 67 -11.73 -0.85 5.48
CA ASP A 67 -10.33 -0.68 5.12
C ASP A 67 -9.70 -2.02 4.72
N ILE A 68 -10.07 -3.11 5.40
CA ILE A 68 -9.60 -4.45 5.04
C ILE A 68 -10.10 -4.82 3.63
N GLN A 69 -11.37 -4.59 3.32
CA GLN A 69 -11.93 -4.84 1.99
C GLN A 69 -11.28 -3.96 0.91
N ASN A 70 -11.03 -2.70 1.23
CA ASN A 70 -10.34 -1.76 0.34
C ASN A 70 -8.91 -2.24 0.07
N LEU A 71 -8.15 -2.64 1.09
CA LEU A 71 -6.80 -3.16 0.95
C LEU A 71 -6.76 -4.41 0.06
N ILE A 72 -7.62 -5.39 0.32
CA ILE A 72 -7.67 -6.63 -0.48
C ILE A 72 -8.09 -6.35 -1.92
N THR A 73 -8.99 -5.39 -2.15
CA THR A 73 -9.39 -4.96 -3.49
C THR A 73 -8.23 -4.34 -4.24
N GLN A 74 -7.46 -3.45 -3.62
CA GLN A 74 -6.26 -2.85 -4.21
C GLN A 74 -5.21 -3.90 -4.54
N VAL A 75 -4.95 -4.85 -3.62
CA VAL A 75 -4.00 -5.96 -3.87
C VAL A 75 -4.44 -6.81 -5.06
N ARG A 76 -5.73 -7.16 -5.15
CA ARG A 76 -6.25 -7.92 -6.29
C ARG A 76 -6.10 -7.15 -7.61
N GLN A 77 -6.39 -5.85 -7.60
CA GLN A 77 -6.20 -4.99 -8.78
C GLN A 77 -4.74 -4.91 -9.20
N SER A 78 -3.79 -4.88 -8.26
CA SER A 78 -2.36 -4.89 -8.56
C SER A 78 -1.87 -6.23 -9.14
N LEU A 79 -2.52 -7.36 -8.82
CA LEU A 79 -2.16 -8.68 -9.33
C LEU A 79 -2.71 -8.97 -10.73
N GLY A 80 -3.84 -8.36 -11.10
CA GLY A 80 -4.55 -8.67 -12.35
C GLY A 80 -5.62 -9.75 -12.17
N ASP A 81 -6.11 -10.30 -13.29
CA ASP A 81 -7.17 -11.30 -13.25
C ASP A 81 -6.63 -12.66 -12.78
N ILE A 82 -7.44 -13.35 -11.99
CA ILE A 82 -7.12 -14.69 -11.46
C ILE A 82 -8.04 -15.70 -12.19
N PRO A 83 -7.54 -16.85 -12.69
CA PRO A 83 -6.19 -17.40 -12.54
C PRO A 83 -5.11 -16.63 -13.32
N ILE A 84 -3.97 -16.37 -12.68
CA ILE A 84 -2.87 -15.54 -13.24
C ILE A 84 -2.37 -16.11 -14.58
N VAL A 85 -2.22 -17.44 -14.66
CA VAL A 85 -1.75 -18.12 -15.88
C VAL A 85 -2.73 -17.91 -17.04
N ASP A 86 -4.03 -17.96 -16.77
CA ASP A 86 -5.05 -17.79 -17.81
C ASP A 86 -5.10 -16.33 -18.32
N ASP A 87 -4.90 -15.35 -17.43
CA ASP A 87 -4.79 -13.93 -17.80
C ASP A 87 -3.53 -13.68 -18.65
N GLU A 88 -2.38 -14.23 -18.24
CA GLU A 88 -1.13 -14.13 -19.02
C GLU A 88 -1.26 -14.75 -20.42
N LEU A 89 -1.88 -15.93 -20.53
CA LEU A 89 -2.13 -16.59 -21.81
C LEU A 89 -3.06 -15.79 -22.72
N LYS A 90 -4.09 -15.14 -22.17
CA LYS A 90 -5.01 -14.27 -22.94
C LYS A 90 -4.33 -13.00 -23.43
N ARG A 91 -3.44 -12.39 -22.63
CA ARG A 91 -2.71 -11.16 -23.02
C ARG A 91 -1.62 -11.40 -24.06
N ALA A 92 -1.11 -12.63 -24.14
CA ALA A 92 -0.06 -13.02 -25.09
C ALA A 92 -0.58 -13.46 -26.47
N ALA A 93 -1.91 -13.66 -26.61
CA ALA A 93 -2.59 -14.05 -27.84
C ALA A 93 -3.09 -12.83 -28.64
#